data_AF-A0A6A1Q4N9-F1
#
_entry.id   AF-A0A6A1Q4N9-F1
#
_cell.length_a   1.000
_cell.length_b   1.000
_cell.length_c   1.000
_cell.angle_alpha   90.00
_cell.angle_beta   90.00
_cell.angle_gamma   90.00
#
_symmetry.space_group_name_H-M   'P 1'
#
loop_
_entity.id
_entity.type
_entity.pdbx_description
1 polymer ?
#
loop_
_entity_poly.entity_id
_entity_poly.type
_entity_poly.pdbx_seq_one_letter_code
_entity_poly.pdbx_strand_id
1 'polypeptide(L)'
;DVPKGAETFRVSGSSGVEVFTVYNTAQVTEPIDKAHWPLDAGVDVIISVDAASKALNDLKVNVSYFGQQKDSALGHSVLYLTGADISLDVDTGRTGKVKRSQGDKKTWRWGPEGYGAVLLVNCDRDGLRSRGIDLANTQLTSLDDLQDMAPMVLSCDGPDELFDSHKLVLNVPLSDSRRVGVFCARGGNSLSDYKQVLGPWHLSYEVERHPGERKISFYVEGLTFPDAHFLGLVSLSVSLVDTKVCQGHSHRSLFRSPLPVFRSVVDSHGSNEKFLKDMSDLASKANCKLIVCPWIENRNDRWIQDEMEFGYIEAPHKSFPVVFDSPRNRRLKYFPYKSILGPDFGYVTREIPFAGVSGLDSFGNLDVSPPVTVEGKEYPLGRILIGSSFPKSGGQQMAKVVRDFLKAQQVQAPVELYSDWLYVGHVDEFLSFVPTSDQKVNMVVLGKYLGIPKPFGPIINGSCCLEEKVRSLLEPLGLYCIFIDDYLSYHKLLGEIHCGT
;
A
#
# COMPACT_ATOMS: atom_id res chain seq x y z
N ASP A 1 -3.28 -39.63 -33.28
CA ASP A 1 -3.32 -40.62 -34.38
C ASP A 1 -3.77 -39.98 -35.67
N VAL A 2 -3.29 -40.48 -36.81
CA VAL A 2 -3.68 -40.05 -38.16
C VAL A 2 -3.96 -41.32 -38.99
N PRO A 3 -5.11 -41.43 -39.69
CA PRO A 3 -5.41 -42.60 -40.51
C PRO A 3 -4.38 -42.82 -41.62
N LYS A 4 -3.98 -44.07 -41.85
CA LYS A 4 -2.99 -44.43 -42.87
C LYS A 4 -3.50 -44.07 -44.26
N GLY A 5 -2.77 -43.21 -44.97
CA GLY A 5 -3.14 -42.72 -46.31
C GLY A 5 -3.92 -41.40 -46.31
N ALA A 6 -4.08 -40.73 -45.17
CA ALA A 6 -4.57 -39.36 -45.13
C ALA A 6 -3.45 -38.37 -45.54
N GLU A 7 -3.80 -37.39 -46.37
CA GLU A 7 -2.93 -36.31 -46.84
C GLU A 7 -3.39 -34.93 -46.30
N THR A 8 -4.71 -34.78 -46.10
CA THR A 8 -5.33 -33.54 -45.60
C THR A 8 -6.33 -33.80 -44.49
N PHE A 9 -6.69 -32.76 -43.74
CA PHE A 9 -7.69 -32.79 -42.68
C PHE A 9 -8.64 -31.59 -42.75
N ARG A 10 -9.83 -31.77 -42.17
CA ARG A 10 -10.86 -30.74 -41.98
C ARG A 10 -11.27 -30.73 -40.52
N VAL A 11 -11.42 -29.55 -39.94
CA VAL A 11 -11.88 -29.37 -38.56
C VAL A 11 -13.23 -28.65 -38.57
N SER A 12 -14.16 -29.09 -37.71
CA SER A 12 -15.40 -28.35 -37.42
C SER A 12 -15.73 -28.40 -35.94
N GLY A 13 -16.13 -27.25 -35.38
CA GLY A 13 -16.66 -27.14 -34.02
C GLY A 13 -18.19 -27.29 -33.97
N SER A 14 -18.71 -27.59 -32.77
CA SER A 14 -20.11 -27.36 -32.43
C SER A 14 -20.41 -25.86 -32.24
N SER A 15 -21.69 -25.49 -32.10
CA SER A 15 -22.07 -24.15 -31.64
C SER A 15 -21.34 -23.81 -30.31
N GLY A 16 -20.87 -22.57 -30.16
CA GLY A 16 -20.06 -22.13 -29.01
C GLY A 16 -18.56 -22.48 -29.09
N VAL A 17 -18.10 -23.09 -30.20
CA VAL A 17 -16.68 -23.41 -30.44
C VAL A 17 -16.18 -22.69 -31.68
N GLU A 18 -15.22 -21.80 -31.50
CA GLU A 18 -14.47 -21.18 -32.61
C GLU A 18 -13.20 -21.97 -32.90
N VAL A 19 -12.87 -22.13 -34.18
CA VAL A 19 -11.70 -22.89 -34.64
C VAL A 19 -10.86 -22.01 -35.56
N PHE A 20 -9.63 -21.74 -35.13
CA PHE A 20 -8.64 -20.96 -35.86
C PHE A 20 -7.53 -21.89 -36.36
N THR A 21 -6.99 -21.59 -37.54
CA THR A 21 -5.82 -22.26 -38.10
C THR A 21 -4.67 -21.28 -38.19
N VAL A 22 -3.52 -21.66 -37.64
CA VAL A 22 -2.28 -20.87 -37.64
C VAL A 22 -1.23 -21.66 -38.39
N TYR A 23 -0.58 -21.04 -39.37
CA TYR A 23 0.33 -21.72 -40.29
C TYR A 23 1.37 -20.74 -40.82
N ASN A 24 2.54 -21.26 -41.18
CA ASN A 24 3.60 -20.45 -41.78
C ASN A 24 3.34 -20.28 -43.29
N THR A 25 2.97 -19.07 -43.72
CA THR A 25 2.68 -18.75 -45.13
C THR A 25 3.88 -18.94 -46.08
N ALA A 26 5.11 -19.03 -45.56
CA ALA A 26 6.30 -19.36 -46.35
C ALA A 26 6.51 -20.89 -46.54
N GLN A 27 5.74 -21.73 -45.85
CA GLN A 27 5.81 -23.20 -45.92
C GLN A 27 4.47 -23.83 -46.37
N VAL A 28 3.34 -23.14 -46.13
CA VAL A 28 1.99 -23.62 -46.45
C VAL A 28 1.27 -22.57 -47.30
N THR A 29 0.77 -22.98 -48.47
CA THR A 29 -0.18 -22.17 -49.24
C THR A 29 -1.57 -22.36 -48.66
N GLU A 30 -2.31 -21.28 -48.42
CA GLU A 30 -3.68 -21.35 -47.90
C GLU A 30 -4.60 -22.15 -48.87
N PRO A 31 -5.36 -23.15 -48.40
CA PRO A 31 -6.30 -23.88 -49.24
C PRO A 31 -7.38 -22.95 -49.81
N ILE A 32 -7.64 -23.04 -51.12
CA ILE A 32 -8.64 -22.22 -51.83
C ILE A 32 -10.05 -22.40 -51.24
N ASP A 33 -10.35 -23.58 -50.67
CA ASP A 33 -11.61 -23.89 -50.00
C ASP A 33 -11.62 -23.59 -48.48
N LYS A 34 -10.46 -23.20 -47.92
CA LYS A 34 -10.16 -23.08 -46.47
C LYS A 34 -10.56 -24.30 -45.61
N ALA A 35 -10.84 -25.43 -46.25
CA ALA A 35 -11.52 -26.58 -45.66
C ALA A 35 -10.65 -27.82 -45.55
N HIS A 36 -9.68 -28.02 -46.45
CA HIS A 36 -8.80 -29.20 -46.44
C HIS A 36 -7.34 -28.80 -46.27
N TRP A 37 -6.90 -28.72 -45.02
CA TRP A 37 -5.55 -28.34 -44.62
C TRP A 37 -4.58 -29.52 -44.76
N PRO A 38 -3.34 -29.31 -45.25
CA PRO A 38 -2.33 -30.37 -45.35
C PRO A 38 -1.82 -30.82 -43.98
N LEU A 39 -1.61 -32.12 -43.80
CA LEU A 39 -1.21 -32.70 -42.51
C LEU A 39 0.26 -32.44 -42.13
N ASP A 40 1.18 -32.49 -43.09
CA ASP A 40 2.64 -32.47 -42.86
C ASP A 40 3.25 -31.08 -43.10
N ALA A 41 2.63 -30.06 -42.50
CA ALA A 41 2.82 -28.67 -42.92
C ALA A 41 3.03 -27.65 -41.79
N GLY A 42 3.06 -28.07 -40.52
CA GLY A 42 3.16 -27.13 -39.38
C GLY A 42 1.93 -26.22 -39.26
N VAL A 43 0.73 -26.81 -39.39
CA VAL A 43 -0.56 -26.13 -39.20
C VAL A 43 -1.05 -26.41 -37.79
N ASP A 44 -1.02 -25.39 -36.93
CA ASP A 44 -1.62 -25.42 -35.61
C ASP A 44 -3.12 -25.14 -35.68
N VAL A 45 -3.90 -25.85 -34.86
CA VAL A 45 -5.34 -25.64 -34.72
C VAL A 45 -5.61 -25.11 -33.32
N ILE A 46 -5.98 -23.83 -33.22
CA ILE A 46 -6.34 -23.19 -31.95
C ILE A 46 -7.86 -23.24 -31.82
N ILE A 47 -8.34 -23.75 -30.69
CA ILE A 47 -9.77 -23.84 -30.38
C ILE A 47 -10.07 -22.83 -29.28
N SER A 48 -11.12 -22.03 -29.46
CA SER A 48 -11.67 -21.12 -28.46
C SER A 48 -13.11 -21.52 -28.12
N VAL A 49 -13.53 -21.21 -26.89
CA VAL A 49 -14.87 -21.44 -26.38
C VAL A 49 -15.40 -20.11 -25.82
N ASP A 50 -16.59 -19.71 -26.23
CA ASP A 50 -17.15 -18.37 -25.97
C ASP A 50 -17.82 -18.22 -24.58
N ALA A 51 -18.30 -19.33 -24.01
CA ALA A 51 -19.04 -19.36 -22.75
C ALA A 51 -18.74 -20.60 -21.90
N ALA A 52 -19.06 -20.53 -20.61
CA ALA A 52 -19.01 -21.70 -19.74
C ALA A 52 -20.04 -22.77 -20.16
N SER A 53 -19.62 -24.03 -20.16
CA SER A 53 -20.46 -25.19 -20.46
C SER A 53 -21.59 -25.36 -19.45
N LYS A 54 -22.70 -25.97 -19.89
CA LYS A 54 -23.87 -26.29 -19.05
C LYS A 54 -23.83 -27.73 -18.52
N ALA A 55 -23.12 -28.61 -19.20
CA ALA A 55 -22.87 -29.98 -18.77
C ALA A 55 -21.45 -30.42 -19.16
N LEU A 56 -20.93 -31.46 -18.51
CA LEU A 56 -19.65 -32.03 -18.87
C LEU A 56 -19.68 -32.56 -20.32
N ASN A 57 -18.69 -32.20 -21.13
CA ASN A 57 -18.50 -32.66 -22.51
C ASN A 57 -19.65 -32.30 -23.48
N ASP A 58 -20.33 -31.17 -23.27
CA ASP A 58 -21.40 -30.68 -24.15
C ASP A 58 -20.90 -30.08 -25.48
N LEU A 59 -19.67 -29.55 -25.50
CA LEU A 59 -19.01 -29.01 -26.70
C LEU A 59 -18.14 -30.06 -27.42
N LYS A 60 -18.03 -29.96 -28.75
CA LYS A 60 -17.32 -30.95 -29.58
C LYS A 60 -16.54 -30.29 -30.72
N VAL A 61 -15.39 -30.87 -31.04
CA VAL A 61 -14.63 -30.62 -32.27
C VAL A 61 -14.40 -31.93 -33.00
N ASN A 62 -14.76 -31.97 -34.29
CA ASN A 62 -14.56 -33.13 -35.17
C ASN A 62 -13.43 -32.84 -36.16
N VAL A 63 -12.39 -33.67 -36.14
CA VAL A 63 -11.31 -33.68 -37.13
C VAL A 63 -11.56 -34.84 -38.07
N SER A 64 -11.77 -34.55 -39.36
CA SER A 64 -12.00 -35.54 -40.41
C SER A 64 -10.79 -35.60 -41.34
N TYR A 65 -10.28 -36.80 -41.60
CA TYR A 65 -9.04 -37.01 -42.36
C TYR A 65 -9.33 -37.55 -43.76
N PHE A 66 -8.64 -37.03 -44.78
CA PHE A 66 -8.92 -37.31 -46.19
C PHE A 66 -7.64 -37.69 -46.95
N GLY A 67 -7.74 -38.74 -47.76
CA GLY A 67 -6.72 -39.08 -48.77
C GLY A 67 -6.91 -38.30 -50.06
N GLN A 68 -6.06 -38.61 -51.05
CA GLN A 68 -5.87 -37.83 -52.27
C GLN A 68 -7.15 -37.45 -53.06
N GLN A 69 -8.15 -38.34 -53.13
CA GLN A 69 -9.39 -38.07 -53.88
C GLN A 69 -10.45 -37.28 -53.09
N LYS A 70 -10.30 -37.12 -51.77
CA LYS A 70 -11.16 -36.31 -50.87
C LYS A 70 -12.67 -36.63 -50.80
N ASP A 71 -13.19 -37.53 -51.63
CA ASP A 71 -14.63 -37.88 -51.70
C ASP A 71 -15.23 -38.40 -50.38
N SER A 72 -14.42 -39.04 -49.53
CA SER A 72 -14.83 -39.53 -48.21
C SER A 72 -13.71 -39.46 -47.18
N ALA A 73 -14.08 -39.35 -45.91
CA ALA A 73 -13.13 -39.34 -44.81
C ALA A 73 -12.61 -40.76 -44.52
N LEU A 74 -11.28 -40.91 -44.47
CA LEU A 74 -10.59 -42.16 -44.09
C LEU A 74 -10.68 -42.45 -42.58
N GLY A 75 -11.10 -41.47 -41.79
CA GLY A 75 -11.33 -41.59 -40.36
C GLY A 75 -11.69 -40.25 -39.73
N HIS A 76 -12.14 -40.31 -38.48
CA HIS A 76 -12.52 -39.15 -37.67
C HIS A 76 -11.85 -39.21 -36.29
N SER A 77 -11.56 -38.06 -35.70
CA SER A 77 -11.26 -37.91 -34.29
C SER A 77 -12.17 -36.86 -33.69
N VAL A 78 -12.84 -37.19 -32.58
CA VAL A 78 -13.76 -36.28 -31.90
C VAL A 78 -13.16 -35.89 -30.56
N LEU A 79 -12.82 -34.62 -30.42
CA LEU A 79 -12.45 -34.01 -29.16
C LEU A 79 -13.72 -33.49 -28.48
N TYR A 80 -13.93 -33.88 -27.24
CA TYR A 80 -14.98 -33.36 -26.37
C TYR A 80 -14.39 -32.27 -25.48
N LEU A 81 -15.15 -31.21 -25.24
CA LEU A 81 -14.70 -30.03 -24.49
C LEU A 81 -15.73 -29.65 -23.43
N THR A 82 -15.25 -29.10 -22.33
CA THR A 82 -16.06 -28.46 -21.28
C THR A 82 -15.49 -27.06 -21.05
N GLY A 83 -16.24 -26.02 -21.40
CA GLY A 83 -15.85 -24.64 -21.15
C GLY A 83 -15.99 -24.29 -19.67
N ALA A 84 -14.97 -23.64 -19.10
CA ALA A 84 -14.99 -23.13 -17.73
C ALA A 84 -14.49 -21.69 -17.69
N ASP A 85 -15.20 -20.84 -16.96
CA ASP A 85 -14.93 -19.41 -16.86
C ASP A 85 -14.34 -19.08 -15.48
N ILE A 86 -13.01 -19.02 -15.43
CA ILE A 86 -12.23 -18.84 -14.21
C ILE A 86 -11.48 -17.51 -14.31
N SER A 87 -11.77 -16.58 -13.40
CA SER A 87 -11.06 -15.30 -13.35
C SER A 87 -10.94 -14.78 -11.92
N LEU A 88 -9.72 -14.40 -11.53
CA LEU A 88 -9.47 -13.66 -10.31
C LEU A 88 -9.56 -12.16 -10.65
N ASP A 89 -10.61 -11.51 -10.15
CA ASP A 89 -10.93 -10.10 -10.37
C ASP A 89 -10.57 -9.26 -9.14
N VAL A 90 -10.05 -8.06 -9.38
CA VAL A 90 -9.63 -7.07 -8.39
C VAL A 90 -9.94 -5.65 -8.92
N ASP A 91 -9.94 -4.62 -8.08
CA ASP A 91 -10.21 -3.22 -8.48
C ASP A 91 -9.05 -2.58 -9.28
N THR A 92 -8.79 -3.10 -10.47
CA THR A 92 -7.74 -2.61 -11.39
C THR A 92 -7.96 -1.17 -11.85
N GLY A 93 -9.21 -0.72 -11.87
CA GLY A 93 -9.61 0.64 -12.24
C GLY A 93 -9.61 1.65 -11.08
N ARG A 94 -9.24 1.24 -9.86
CA ARG A 94 -9.11 2.09 -8.67
C ARG A 94 -10.40 2.87 -8.36
N THR A 95 -11.54 2.17 -8.41
CA THR A 95 -12.89 2.71 -8.19
C THR A 95 -13.53 2.31 -6.85
N GLY A 96 -12.77 1.67 -5.96
CA GLY A 96 -13.23 1.14 -4.67
C GLY A 96 -14.06 -0.14 -4.79
N LYS A 97 -14.23 -0.68 -6.00
CA LYS A 97 -15.13 -1.80 -6.30
C LYS A 97 -14.56 -2.72 -7.37
N VAL A 98 -14.47 -4.02 -7.07
CA VAL A 98 -14.09 -5.03 -8.05
C VAL A 98 -15.05 -5.03 -9.23
N LYS A 99 -14.50 -4.88 -10.42
CA LYS A 99 -15.21 -5.04 -11.69
C LYS A 99 -14.50 -6.12 -12.50
N ARG A 100 -15.28 -6.99 -13.14
CA ARG A 100 -14.72 -8.00 -14.03
C ARG A 100 -14.09 -7.35 -15.25
N SER A 101 -12.86 -7.74 -15.55
CA SER A 101 -12.08 -7.22 -16.68
C SER A 101 -11.54 -8.36 -17.54
N GLN A 102 -11.45 -8.14 -18.85
CA GLN A 102 -10.73 -8.97 -19.81
C GLN A 102 -9.32 -8.43 -20.15
N GLY A 103 -9.00 -7.20 -19.70
CA GLY A 103 -7.67 -6.63 -19.83
C GLY A 103 -6.67 -7.20 -18.83
N ASP A 104 -5.40 -6.79 -18.94
CA ASP A 104 -4.36 -7.25 -18.00
C ASP A 104 -4.64 -6.78 -16.56
N LYS A 105 -4.40 -7.71 -15.62
CA LYS A 105 -4.53 -7.55 -14.17
C LYS A 105 -3.19 -7.80 -13.45
N LYS A 106 -2.17 -8.26 -14.20
CA LYS A 106 -0.88 -8.73 -13.68
C LYS A 106 0.18 -7.64 -13.60
N THR A 107 0.03 -6.57 -14.38
CA THR A 107 0.92 -5.40 -14.30
C THR A 107 0.25 -4.24 -13.55
N TRP A 108 1.08 -3.32 -13.05
CA TRP A 108 0.64 -2.12 -12.34
C TRP A 108 1.38 -0.91 -12.89
N ARG A 109 0.67 0.22 -13.04
CA ARG A 109 1.20 1.42 -13.72
C ARG A 109 0.99 2.70 -12.92
N TRP A 110 2.04 3.52 -12.84
CA TRP A 110 2.00 4.87 -12.28
C TRP A 110 1.26 5.87 -13.19
N GLY A 111 0.78 6.97 -12.58
CA GLY A 111 0.16 8.11 -13.28
C GLY A 111 -1.38 8.05 -13.36
N PRO A 112 -2.02 9.05 -13.99
CA PRO A 112 -3.49 9.14 -14.12
C PRO A 112 -4.07 7.99 -14.92
N GLU A 113 -3.47 7.67 -16.08
CA GLU A 113 -3.76 6.47 -16.90
C GLU A 113 -3.15 5.18 -16.31
N GLY A 114 -3.02 5.14 -14.99
CA GLY A 114 -2.41 4.08 -14.21
C GLY A 114 -3.46 3.09 -13.70
N TYR A 115 -3.17 1.80 -13.82
CA TYR A 115 -4.07 0.71 -13.44
C TYR A 115 -3.38 -0.29 -12.51
N GLY A 116 -4.18 -1.24 -12.01
CA GLY A 116 -3.77 -2.27 -11.05
C GLY A 116 -4.23 -1.96 -9.63
N ALA A 117 -4.51 -3.02 -8.86
CA ALA A 117 -5.47 -2.97 -7.75
C ALA A 117 -4.85 -2.80 -6.34
N VAL A 118 -5.47 -1.91 -5.58
CA VAL A 118 -4.93 -1.28 -4.37
C VAL A 118 -5.21 -2.07 -3.11
N LEU A 119 -4.20 -2.18 -2.23
CA LEU A 119 -4.28 -2.87 -0.95
C LEU A 119 -3.45 -2.20 0.16
N LEU A 120 -4.10 -1.80 1.25
CA LEU A 120 -3.51 -1.21 2.46
C LEU A 120 -2.61 -2.18 3.25
N VAL A 121 -1.81 -1.63 4.17
CA VAL A 121 -1.12 -2.41 5.22
C VAL A 121 -1.96 -2.31 6.50
N ASN A 122 -2.44 -3.44 7.01
CA ASN A 122 -3.45 -3.53 8.08
C ASN A 122 -2.84 -3.30 9.48
N CYS A 123 -2.32 -2.08 9.68
CA CYS A 123 -1.39 -1.75 10.76
C CYS A 123 -2.02 -0.95 11.92
N ASP A 124 -3.32 -0.74 11.89
CA ASP A 124 -4.10 -0.12 12.97
C ASP A 124 -4.74 -1.20 13.86
N ARG A 125 -5.83 -0.88 14.57
CA ARG A 125 -6.46 -1.81 15.52
C ARG A 125 -7.93 -1.50 15.76
N ASP A 126 -8.79 -2.08 14.93
CA ASP A 126 -10.24 -2.08 15.12
C ASP A 126 -10.69 -3.01 16.27
N GLY A 127 -9.94 -4.09 16.52
CA GLY A 127 -10.23 -5.02 17.59
C GLY A 127 -10.19 -4.39 18.98
N LEU A 128 -11.34 -3.93 19.52
CA LEU A 128 -11.46 -3.34 20.87
C LEU A 128 -10.95 -4.24 22.03
N ARG A 129 -10.75 -5.54 21.77
CA ARG A 129 -10.16 -6.51 22.71
C ARG A 129 -8.75 -6.96 22.33
N SER A 130 -8.25 -6.55 21.16
CA SER A 130 -6.90 -6.83 20.68
C SER A 130 -5.85 -6.06 21.49
N ARG A 131 -4.67 -6.67 21.62
CA ARG A 131 -3.49 -6.10 22.30
C ARG A 131 -2.41 -5.60 21.35
N GLY A 132 -2.66 -5.66 20.04
CA GLY A 132 -1.74 -5.17 19.02
C GLY A 132 -2.43 -4.93 17.69
N ILE A 133 -1.61 -4.61 16.69
CA ILE A 133 -2.03 -4.34 15.31
C ILE A 133 -2.71 -5.56 14.68
N ASP A 134 -3.74 -5.36 13.86
CA ASP A 134 -4.55 -6.48 13.39
C ASP A 134 -3.82 -7.41 12.40
N LEU A 135 -2.85 -6.90 11.59
CA LEU A 135 -1.93 -7.73 10.78
C LEU A 135 -1.05 -8.73 11.56
N ALA A 136 -1.04 -8.69 12.90
CA ALA A 136 -0.35 -9.66 13.73
C ALA A 136 -1.19 -10.93 14.00
N ASN A 137 -2.49 -10.90 13.67
CA ASN A 137 -3.44 -11.98 13.91
C ASN A 137 -3.62 -12.87 12.66
N THR A 138 -3.85 -14.17 12.85
CA THR A 138 -4.26 -15.10 11.77
C THR A 138 -5.77 -15.36 11.75
N GLN A 139 -6.52 -14.61 12.57
CA GLN A 139 -7.97 -14.68 12.71
C GLN A 139 -8.51 -13.25 12.80
N LEU A 140 -9.59 -12.99 12.07
CA LEU A 140 -10.27 -11.70 11.98
C LEU A 140 -10.81 -11.29 13.36
N THR A 141 -10.49 -10.09 13.86
CA THR A 141 -10.83 -9.70 15.26
C THR A 141 -12.04 -8.78 15.39
N SER A 142 -12.34 -7.98 14.35
CA SER A 142 -13.62 -7.29 14.15
C SER A 142 -14.17 -7.54 12.74
N LEU A 143 -15.44 -7.20 12.49
CA LEU A 143 -15.96 -7.12 11.12
C LEU A 143 -15.64 -5.77 10.46
N ASP A 144 -15.22 -4.78 11.26
CA ASP A 144 -14.83 -3.44 10.80
C ASP A 144 -13.50 -3.49 10.01
N ASP A 145 -12.54 -4.30 10.50
CA ASP A 145 -11.26 -4.74 9.89
C ASP A 145 -11.37 -5.11 8.39
N LEU A 146 -12.55 -5.61 7.95
CA LEU A 146 -12.84 -5.89 6.54
C LEU A 146 -12.99 -4.65 5.64
N GLN A 147 -13.07 -3.43 6.20
CA GLN A 147 -13.11 -2.18 5.42
C GLN A 147 -11.71 -1.75 4.93
N ASP A 148 -10.66 -2.20 5.60
CA ASP A 148 -9.25 -1.91 5.31
C ASP A 148 -8.64 -2.97 4.38
N MET A 149 -9.35 -4.09 4.23
CA MET A 149 -8.99 -5.16 3.32
C MET A 149 -9.46 -4.89 1.89
N ALA A 150 -8.56 -5.08 0.92
CA ALA A 150 -8.92 -4.94 -0.48
C ALA A 150 -9.81 -6.10 -0.94
N PRO A 151 -10.94 -5.82 -1.61
CA PRO A 151 -11.81 -6.87 -2.13
C PRO A 151 -11.19 -7.54 -3.37
N MET A 152 -11.28 -8.87 -3.41
CA MET A 152 -10.89 -9.73 -4.52
C MET A 152 -12.00 -10.76 -4.77
N VAL A 153 -12.33 -11.05 -6.03
CA VAL A 153 -13.43 -11.97 -6.38
C VAL A 153 -12.94 -13.03 -7.34
N LEU A 154 -13.11 -14.30 -6.98
CA LEU A 154 -12.94 -15.41 -7.92
C LEU A 154 -14.27 -15.66 -8.63
N SER A 155 -14.33 -15.41 -9.94
CA SER A 155 -15.36 -15.97 -10.82
C SER A 155 -14.98 -17.42 -11.17
N CYS A 156 -15.95 -18.34 -11.09
CA CYS A 156 -15.78 -19.78 -11.37
C CYS A 156 -17.09 -20.40 -11.89
N ASP A 157 -17.41 -20.14 -13.16
CA ASP A 157 -18.62 -20.65 -13.83
C ASP A 157 -18.31 -21.89 -14.70
N GLY A 158 -19.26 -22.81 -14.80
CA GLY A 158 -19.12 -24.12 -15.45
C GLY A 158 -19.84 -25.25 -14.70
N PRO A 159 -19.83 -26.49 -15.23
CA PRO A 159 -20.51 -27.63 -14.63
C PRO A 159 -19.88 -28.03 -13.28
N ASP A 160 -20.69 -28.45 -12.31
CA ASP A 160 -20.19 -28.81 -10.98
C ASP A 160 -19.33 -30.09 -11.01
N GLU A 161 -19.62 -31.02 -11.92
CA GLU A 161 -18.89 -32.28 -12.11
C GLU A 161 -17.46 -32.06 -12.63
N LEU A 162 -17.18 -30.90 -13.24
CA LEU A 162 -15.81 -30.50 -13.59
C LEU A 162 -15.00 -30.22 -12.31
N PHE A 163 -15.60 -29.52 -11.35
CA PHE A 163 -14.95 -29.13 -10.09
C PHE A 163 -14.85 -30.28 -9.06
N ASP A 164 -15.60 -31.37 -9.26
CA ASP A 164 -15.36 -32.63 -8.55
C ASP A 164 -14.00 -33.23 -8.90
N SER A 165 -13.62 -33.21 -10.19
CA SER A 165 -12.38 -33.81 -10.71
C SER A 165 -11.19 -32.84 -10.76
N HIS A 166 -11.42 -31.55 -11.00
CA HIS A 166 -10.38 -30.52 -11.11
C HIS A 166 -10.57 -29.47 -10.02
N LYS A 167 -9.54 -29.24 -9.20
CA LYS A 167 -9.64 -28.36 -8.04
C LYS A 167 -9.14 -26.95 -8.35
N LEU A 168 -9.89 -25.95 -7.91
CA LEU A 168 -9.46 -24.55 -7.89
C LEU A 168 -8.50 -24.38 -6.71
N VAL A 169 -7.25 -23.98 -6.99
CA VAL A 169 -6.24 -23.72 -5.95
C VAL A 169 -5.80 -22.26 -6.04
N LEU A 170 -6.07 -21.50 -4.97
CA LEU A 170 -5.55 -20.15 -4.79
C LEU A 170 -4.12 -20.23 -4.21
N ASN A 171 -3.16 -19.43 -4.66
CA ASN A 171 -1.76 -19.50 -4.20
C ASN A 171 -1.12 -18.11 -3.99
N VAL A 172 -0.15 -18.05 -3.07
CA VAL A 172 0.78 -16.92 -2.86
C VAL A 172 2.23 -17.44 -2.86
N PRO A 173 3.17 -16.81 -3.59
CA PRO A 173 4.57 -17.21 -3.55
C PRO A 173 5.20 -17.06 -2.15
N LEU A 174 6.21 -17.88 -1.84
CA LEU A 174 6.92 -17.83 -0.56
C LEU A 174 7.64 -16.48 -0.30
N SER A 175 7.99 -15.73 -1.35
CA SER A 175 8.50 -14.36 -1.22
C SER A 175 7.47 -13.37 -0.68
N ASP A 176 6.19 -13.68 -0.89
CA ASP A 176 5.06 -12.78 -0.73
C ASP A 176 4.16 -13.20 0.44
N SER A 177 4.19 -14.45 0.87
CA SER A 177 3.34 -14.97 1.95
C SER A 177 3.47 -14.21 3.28
N ARG A 178 4.65 -13.65 3.56
CA ARG A 178 4.90 -12.78 4.73
C ARG A 178 4.48 -11.31 4.53
N ARG A 179 3.81 -11.00 3.42
CA ARG A 179 3.44 -9.64 2.96
C ARG A 179 1.94 -9.53 2.64
N VAL A 180 1.18 -10.63 2.73
CA VAL A 180 -0.25 -10.71 2.46
C VAL A 180 -0.92 -11.60 3.50
N GLY A 181 -2.08 -11.20 3.98
CA GLY A 181 -3.12 -12.13 4.45
C GLY A 181 -4.27 -12.14 3.46
N VAL A 182 -4.95 -13.27 3.29
CA VAL A 182 -6.18 -13.38 2.51
C VAL A 182 -7.20 -14.13 3.34
N PHE A 183 -8.35 -13.52 3.58
CA PHE A 183 -9.48 -14.12 4.27
C PHE A 183 -10.60 -14.49 3.31
N CYS A 184 -11.26 -15.62 3.59
CA CYS A 184 -12.50 -16.03 2.94
C CYS A 184 -13.51 -16.40 4.02
N ALA A 185 -14.78 -16.00 3.85
CA ALA A 185 -15.87 -16.52 4.66
C ALA A 185 -16.41 -17.82 4.03
N ARG A 186 -16.55 -18.89 4.83
CA ARG A 186 -17.26 -20.12 4.42
C ARG A 186 -18.28 -20.49 5.51
N GLY A 187 -19.55 -20.61 5.12
CA GLY A 187 -20.67 -20.99 6.01
C GLY A 187 -21.60 -19.84 6.43
N GLY A 188 -21.21 -18.57 6.20
CA GLY A 188 -22.02 -17.41 6.52
C GLY A 188 -21.24 -16.10 6.42
N ASN A 189 -21.76 -15.04 7.04
CA ASN A 189 -21.14 -13.71 7.11
C ASN A 189 -20.72 -13.34 8.56
N SER A 190 -20.71 -14.30 9.48
CA SER A 190 -20.37 -14.11 10.90
C SER A 190 -18.86 -14.04 11.08
N LEU A 191 -18.36 -13.39 12.14
CA LEU A 191 -16.91 -13.29 12.43
C LEU A 191 -16.20 -14.66 12.46
N SER A 192 -16.89 -15.70 12.96
CA SER A 192 -16.43 -17.10 12.99
C SER A 192 -16.22 -17.76 11.63
N ASP A 193 -16.84 -17.22 10.59
CA ASP A 193 -16.97 -17.87 9.29
C ASP A 193 -15.77 -17.48 8.39
N TYR A 194 -15.11 -16.37 8.71
CA TYR A 194 -13.89 -15.86 8.09
C TYR A 194 -12.65 -16.62 8.59
N LYS A 195 -11.85 -17.12 7.66
CA LYS A 195 -10.58 -17.80 7.92
C LYS A 195 -9.48 -17.23 7.02
N GLN A 196 -8.26 -17.08 7.55
CA GLN A 196 -7.09 -16.76 6.74
C GLN A 196 -6.76 -17.96 5.85
N VAL A 197 -7.08 -17.87 4.56
CA VAL A 197 -6.88 -18.93 3.56
C VAL A 197 -5.49 -18.86 2.92
N LEU A 198 -4.90 -17.67 2.80
CA LEU A 198 -3.48 -17.49 2.43
C LEU A 198 -2.81 -16.53 3.40
N GLY A 199 -1.52 -16.76 3.67
CA GLY A 199 -0.75 -15.95 4.60
C GLY A 199 0.62 -16.54 4.91
N PRO A 200 1.31 -16.07 5.97
CA PRO A 200 2.69 -16.47 6.30
C PRO A 200 2.87 -17.98 6.47
N TRP A 201 1.81 -18.69 6.86
CA TRP A 201 1.76 -20.13 7.12
C TRP A 201 0.94 -20.92 6.08
N HIS A 202 0.28 -20.24 5.13
CA HIS A 202 -0.62 -20.82 4.14
C HIS A 202 -0.26 -20.30 2.75
N LEU A 203 0.53 -21.08 2.00
CA LEU A 203 0.98 -20.73 0.64
C LEU A 203 -0.06 -21.05 -0.44
N SER A 204 -1.02 -21.94 -0.13
CA SER A 204 -2.01 -22.46 -1.06
C SER A 204 -3.31 -22.82 -0.34
N TYR A 205 -4.45 -22.56 -0.97
CA TYR A 205 -5.79 -22.92 -0.51
C TYR A 205 -6.53 -23.67 -1.62
N GLU A 206 -6.94 -24.91 -1.36
CA GLU A 206 -7.95 -25.58 -2.18
C GLU A 206 -9.30 -24.93 -1.91
N VAL A 207 -9.90 -24.34 -2.94
CA VAL A 207 -11.08 -23.50 -2.80
C VAL A 207 -12.31 -24.37 -2.56
N GLU A 208 -12.84 -24.30 -1.34
CA GLU A 208 -14.15 -24.83 -0.99
C GLU A 208 -15.22 -24.11 -1.84
N ARG A 209 -15.70 -24.76 -2.91
CA ARG A 209 -16.78 -24.27 -3.78
C ARG A 209 -18.02 -25.13 -3.58
N HIS A 210 -19.17 -24.51 -3.33
CA HIS A 210 -20.46 -25.20 -3.28
C HIS A 210 -21.06 -25.40 -4.68
N PRO A 211 -21.92 -26.42 -4.89
CA PRO A 211 -22.63 -26.61 -6.17
C PRO A 211 -23.38 -25.35 -6.60
N GLY A 212 -23.22 -24.95 -7.87
CA GLY A 212 -23.78 -23.72 -8.42
C GLY A 212 -23.12 -22.40 -7.94
N GLU A 213 -22.09 -22.43 -7.10
CA GLU A 213 -21.39 -21.23 -6.62
C GLU A 213 -20.45 -20.68 -7.71
N ARG A 214 -20.86 -19.57 -8.35
CA ARG A 214 -20.15 -18.96 -9.49
C ARG A 214 -19.18 -17.84 -9.11
N LYS A 215 -19.26 -17.32 -7.88
CA LYS A 215 -18.44 -16.21 -7.38
C LYS A 215 -18.12 -16.39 -5.90
N ILE A 216 -16.85 -16.26 -5.55
CA ILE A 216 -16.36 -16.34 -4.16
C ILE A 216 -15.60 -15.05 -3.85
N SER A 217 -15.98 -14.38 -2.76
CA SER A 217 -15.38 -13.13 -2.30
C SER A 217 -14.27 -13.38 -1.29
N PHE A 218 -13.13 -12.74 -1.51
CA PHE A 218 -11.96 -12.74 -0.64
C PHE A 218 -11.64 -11.31 -0.21
N TYR A 219 -11.15 -11.19 1.02
CA TYR A 219 -10.67 -9.94 1.60
C TYR A 219 -9.16 -10.08 1.79
N VAL A 220 -8.39 -9.13 1.27
CA VAL A 220 -6.93 -9.19 1.26
C VAL A 220 -6.39 -8.13 2.20
N GLU A 221 -5.38 -8.43 3.01
CA GLU A 221 -4.65 -7.48 3.87
C GLU A 221 -3.16 -7.41 3.48
N GLY A 222 -2.51 -6.26 3.69
CA GLY A 222 -1.06 -6.11 3.59
C GLY A 222 -0.39 -6.27 4.95
N LEU A 223 0.65 -7.11 5.04
CA LEU A 223 1.37 -7.36 6.30
C LEU A 223 2.67 -6.53 6.45
N THR A 224 3.15 -5.92 5.37
CA THR A 224 4.42 -5.20 5.33
C THR A 224 4.37 -4.00 4.39
N PHE A 225 4.88 -2.86 4.84
CA PHE A 225 5.19 -1.71 3.98
C PHE A 225 6.38 -2.00 3.03
N PRO A 226 6.52 -1.28 1.90
CA PRO A 226 7.74 -1.28 1.09
C PRO A 226 9.01 -1.01 1.91
N ASP A 227 10.12 -1.62 1.51
CA ASP A 227 11.41 -1.55 2.22
C ASP A 227 12.60 -1.89 1.29
N ALA A 228 13.84 -1.86 1.78
CA ALA A 228 15.07 -2.19 1.05
C ALA A 228 15.03 -3.53 0.28
N HIS A 229 14.19 -4.46 0.73
CA HIS A 229 14.05 -5.81 0.18
C HIS A 229 12.63 -6.09 -0.33
N PHE A 230 11.79 -5.06 -0.49
CA PHE A 230 10.41 -5.18 -0.95
C PHE A 230 9.90 -3.92 -1.67
N LEU A 231 9.63 -4.03 -2.97
CA LEU A 231 9.20 -2.91 -3.83
C LEU A 231 7.68 -2.59 -3.74
N GLY A 232 6.94 -3.14 -2.78
CA GLY A 232 5.49 -2.98 -2.65
C GLY A 232 4.64 -3.95 -3.49
N LEU A 233 5.20 -4.49 -4.58
CA LEU A 233 4.54 -5.47 -5.47
C LEU A 233 4.53 -6.87 -4.84
N VAL A 234 3.35 -7.45 -4.60
CA VAL A 234 3.18 -8.89 -4.33
C VAL A 234 2.29 -9.52 -5.39
N SER A 235 2.03 -10.82 -5.23
CA SER A 235 1.28 -11.57 -6.20
C SER A 235 0.40 -12.69 -5.61
N LEU A 236 -0.91 -12.67 -5.93
CA LEU A 236 -1.87 -13.77 -5.68
C LEU A 236 -2.33 -14.39 -7.01
N SER A 237 -2.57 -15.71 -7.03
CA SER A 237 -3.04 -16.46 -8.21
C SER A 237 -4.15 -17.45 -7.91
N VAL A 238 -4.84 -17.87 -8.96
CA VAL A 238 -5.68 -19.08 -8.98
C VAL A 238 -5.19 -20.02 -10.09
N SER A 239 -5.29 -21.32 -9.87
CA SER A 239 -5.02 -22.36 -10.87
C SER A 239 -6.14 -23.40 -10.82
N LEU A 240 -6.59 -23.89 -11.97
CA LEU A 240 -7.38 -25.12 -12.05
C LEU A 240 -6.42 -26.30 -12.19
N VAL A 241 -6.51 -27.26 -11.28
CA VAL A 241 -5.52 -28.33 -11.09
C VAL A 241 -6.25 -29.68 -11.19
N ASP A 242 -5.95 -30.48 -12.22
CA ASP A 242 -6.22 -31.93 -12.14
C ASP A 242 -5.39 -32.49 -10.98
N THR A 243 -5.98 -33.40 -10.22
CA THR A 243 -5.48 -34.05 -9.00
C THR A 243 -4.15 -34.83 -9.12
N LYS A 244 -3.36 -34.59 -10.18
CA LYS A 244 -2.14 -35.30 -10.53
C LYS A 244 -0.90 -34.40 -10.73
N VAL A 245 -1.00 -33.13 -11.16
CA VAL A 245 0.15 -32.19 -11.37
C VAL A 245 -0.28 -30.69 -11.31
N CYS A 246 0.58 -29.75 -10.84
CA CYS A 246 0.30 -28.30 -10.62
C CYS A 246 1.25 -27.37 -11.46
N GLN A 247 1.36 -26.00 -11.41
CA GLN A 247 0.86 -24.89 -10.54
C GLN A 247 1.18 -23.49 -11.18
N GLY A 248 0.47 -22.38 -10.85
CA GLY A 248 1.15 -21.09 -10.51
C GLY A 248 0.78 -19.71 -11.17
N HIS A 249 1.01 -18.63 -10.39
CA HIS A 249 1.38 -17.21 -10.74
C HIS A 249 0.33 -16.09 -11.11
N SER A 250 0.66 -14.78 -10.90
CA SER A 250 -0.08 -13.81 -9.99
C SER A 250 0.09 -12.23 -10.23
N HIS A 251 -0.54 -11.22 -9.48
CA HIS A 251 -0.09 -9.76 -9.13
C HIS A 251 -1.04 -8.65 -8.42
N ARG A 252 -0.62 -7.35 -8.08
CA ARG A 252 -1.18 -6.29 -7.07
C ARG A 252 -0.76 -4.72 -7.20
N SER A 253 -1.21 -3.66 -6.39
CA SER A 253 -0.53 -2.41 -5.72
C SER A 253 -1.30 -1.01 -5.37
N LEU A 254 -0.81 -0.07 -4.45
CA LEU A 254 -1.46 0.88 -3.37
C LEU A 254 -1.06 2.44 -3.17
N PHE A 255 -1.91 3.46 -2.71
CA PHE A 255 -1.64 4.86 -2.04
C PHE A 255 -2.90 5.77 -1.55
N ARG A 256 -2.98 6.85 -0.64
CA ARG A 256 -2.31 7.45 0.64
C ARG A 256 -2.92 8.81 1.40
N SER A 257 -3.38 8.97 2.74
CA SER A 257 -3.65 10.33 3.51
C SER A 257 -3.71 10.57 5.17
N PRO A 258 -3.36 11.75 5.89
CA PRO A 258 -3.01 11.98 7.41
C PRO A 258 -3.69 13.05 8.47
N LEU A 259 -3.20 13.23 9.78
CA LEU A 259 -3.59 14.21 10.93
C LEU A 259 -2.54 14.51 12.16
N PRO A 260 -2.71 15.49 13.15
CA PRO A 260 -1.72 15.92 14.25
C PRO A 260 -2.06 15.86 15.83
N VAL A 261 -1.10 16.10 16.80
CA VAL A 261 -1.16 15.87 18.33
C VAL A 261 -0.27 16.83 19.25
N PHE A 262 -0.33 16.82 20.63
CA PHE A 262 0.43 17.68 21.63
C PHE A 262 0.80 17.06 23.07
N ARG A 263 1.35 17.84 24.06
CA ARG A 263 2.01 17.37 25.36
C ARG A 263 1.88 18.20 26.68
N SER A 264 1.90 17.54 27.87
CA SER A 264 1.95 18.13 29.25
C SER A 264 3.17 17.70 30.10
N VAL A 265 3.85 18.61 30.82
CA VAL A 265 5.21 18.42 31.43
C VAL A 265 5.39 19.21 32.75
N VAL A 266 6.21 18.70 33.69
CA VAL A 266 6.57 19.40 34.96
C VAL A 266 8.05 19.21 35.32
N ASP A 267 8.84 20.27 35.48
CA ASP A 267 10.28 20.18 35.82
C ASP A 267 10.74 21.16 36.92
N SER A 268 12.06 21.33 37.08
CA SER A 268 12.70 22.19 38.09
C SER A 268 12.44 23.69 37.91
N HIS A 269 11.70 24.10 36.87
CA HIS A 269 11.21 25.46 36.67
C HIS A 269 9.68 25.59 36.80
N GLY A 270 8.96 24.48 36.99
CA GLY A 270 7.53 24.45 37.26
C GLY A 270 6.72 23.56 36.31
N SER A 271 5.41 23.81 36.24
CA SER A 271 4.47 23.14 35.34
C SER A 271 4.32 23.88 34.01
N ASN A 272 4.17 23.17 32.89
CA ASN A 272 3.94 23.78 31.57
C ASN A 272 2.48 24.22 31.32
N GLU A 273 1.63 24.29 32.36
CA GLU A 273 0.21 24.70 32.28
C GLU A 273 -0.04 26.01 31.52
N LYS A 274 0.85 27.01 31.63
CA LYS A 274 0.75 28.25 30.84
C LYS A 274 0.87 27.96 29.34
N PHE A 275 1.93 27.26 28.94
CA PHE A 275 2.18 26.87 27.56
C PHE A 275 1.03 26.00 27.01
N LEU A 276 0.55 25.03 27.79
CA LEU A 276 -0.65 24.23 27.45
C LEU A 276 -1.88 25.09 27.16
N LYS A 277 -2.11 26.12 27.96
CA LYS A 277 -3.23 27.05 27.74
C LYS A 277 -3.03 27.86 26.46
N ASP A 278 -1.85 28.44 26.27
CA ASP A 278 -1.53 29.25 25.08
C ASP A 278 -1.66 28.41 23.79
N MET A 279 -1.24 27.13 23.83
CA MET A 279 -1.43 26.15 22.76
C MET A 279 -2.89 25.72 22.57
N SER A 280 -3.68 25.61 23.63
CA SER A 280 -5.13 25.35 23.55
C SER A 280 -5.88 26.50 22.90
N ASP A 281 -5.53 27.74 23.25
CA ASP A 281 -6.07 28.95 22.63
C ASP A 281 -5.63 29.08 21.15
N LEU A 282 -4.45 28.59 20.78
CA LEU A 282 -3.98 28.51 19.39
C LEU A 282 -4.75 27.44 18.59
N ALA A 283 -4.83 26.21 19.09
CA ALA A 283 -5.57 25.11 18.45
C ALA A 283 -7.06 25.44 18.26
N SER A 284 -7.66 26.11 19.25
CA SER A 284 -9.06 26.59 19.16
C SER A 284 -9.26 27.63 18.06
N LYS A 285 -8.33 28.56 17.86
CA LYS A 285 -8.37 29.55 16.75
C LYS A 285 -8.20 28.90 15.38
N ALA A 286 -7.48 27.80 15.31
CA ALA A 286 -7.26 27.00 14.10
C ALA A 286 -8.36 25.95 13.83
N ASN A 287 -9.32 25.76 14.76
CA ASN A 287 -10.32 24.69 14.72
C ASN A 287 -9.70 23.27 14.67
N CYS A 288 -8.58 23.06 15.36
CA CYS A 288 -7.87 21.78 15.45
C CYS A 288 -8.18 21.06 16.78
N LYS A 289 -8.26 19.72 16.75
CA LYS A 289 -8.41 18.89 17.95
C LYS A 289 -7.09 18.86 18.74
N LEU A 290 -7.08 19.45 19.93
CA LEU A 290 -5.98 19.29 20.89
C LEU A 290 -6.02 17.87 21.50
N ILE A 291 -4.87 17.19 21.52
CA ILE A 291 -4.65 15.94 22.27
C ILE A 291 -3.44 16.15 23.18
N VAL A 292 -3.59 15.92 24.49
CA VAL A 292 -2.52 16.14 25.48
C VAL A 292 -2.15 14.83 26.15
N CYS A 293 -0.95 14.33 25.91
CA CYS A 293 -0.42 13.19 26.66
C CYS A 293 -0.11 13.57 28.12
N PRO A 294 -0.63 12.83 29.13
CA PRO A 294 -0.41 13.11 30.54
C PRO A 294 0.99 12.71 31.01
N TRP A 295 1.46 13.35 32.09
CA TRP A 295 2.77 13.13 32.70
C TRP A 295 3.09 11.66 33.02
N ILE A 296 2.09 10.86 33.40
CA ILE A 296 2.26 9.44 33.74
C ILE A 296 2.66 8.56 32.53
N GLU A 297 2.25 8.96 31.32
CA GLU A 297 2.62 8.30 30.07
C GLU A 297 3.96 8.82 29.56
N ASN A 298 4.14 10.15 29.49
CA ASN A 298 5.37 10.75 28.94
C ASN A 298 6.58 10.69 29.89
N ARG A 299 6.34 10.53 31.20
CA ARG A 299 7.37 10.40 32.25
C ARG A 299 8.39 11.54 32.22
N ASN A 300 7.91 12.75 31.89
CA ASN A 300 8.69 13.98 31.74
C ASN A 300 9.67 14.03 30.54
N ASP A 301 9.42 13.27 29.48
CA ASP A 301 10.04 13.45 28.17
C ASP A 301 9.14 14.35 27.32
N ARG A 302 9.61 15.59 27.09
CA ARG A 302 8.82 16.69 26.53
C ARG A 302 8.83 16.76 25.01
N TRP A 303 9.76 16.04 24.37
CA TRP A 303 10.04 16.14 22.94
C TRP A 303 9.26 15.06 22.22
N ILE A 304 8.15 15.41 21.59
CA ILE A 304 7.17 14.46 21.02
C ILE A 304 7.38 14.25 19.52
N GLN A 305 7.56 15.33 18.74
CA GLN A 305 8.08 15.29 17.37
C GLN A 305 9.37 14.45 17.27
N ASP A 306 10.16 14.47 18.35
CA ASP A 306 11.38 13.69 18.55
C ASP A 306 11.14 12.16 18.46
N GLU A 307 10.01 11.64 18.97
CA GLU A 307 9.73 10.20 19.06
C GLU A 307 8.81 9.68 17.93
N MET A 308 8.01 10.53 17.26
CA MET A 308 7.06 10.03 16.26
C MET A 308 6.67 11.03 15.17
N GLU A 309 6.38 10.50 13.98
CA GLU A 309 5.99 11.26 12.78
C GLU A 309 4.61 10.81 12.25
N PHE A 310 3.79 11.74 11.75
CA PHE A 310 2.43 11.48 11.31
C PHE A 310 2.33 11.19 9.80
N GLY A 311 2.73 9.96 9.48
CA GLY A 311 2.53 9.35 8.17
C GLY A 311 1.08 8.92 7.90
N TYR A 312 0.90 8.18 6.80
CA TYR A 312 -0.42 7.85 6.29
C TYR A 312 -0.46 6.78 5.20
N ILE A 313 -1.64 6.13 5.05
CA ILE A 313 -2.04 5.28 3.91
C ILE A 313 -3.51 5.50 3.50
N GLU A 314 -3.87 5.07 2.29
CA GLU A 314 -5.21 5.14 1.71
C GLU A 314 -5.28 4.18 0.52
N ALA A 315 -6.51 3.88 0.15
CA ALA A 315 -6.96 3.12 -0.97
C ALA A 315 -8.23 3.77 -1.56
N PRO A 316 -8.62 3.45 -2.81
CA PRO A 316 -9.92 3.79 -3.37
C PRO A 316 -11.15 3.33 -2.56
N HIS A 317 -10.96 2.53 -1.49
CA HIS A 317 -12.00 2.09 -0.56
C HIS A 317 -11.91 2.70 0.86
N LYS A 318 -10.74 3.13 1.34
CA LYS A 318 -10.51 3.48 2.76
C LYS A 318 -9.25 4.34 2.94
N SER A 319 -9.18 5.22 3.94
CA SER A 319 -8.03 6.08 4.24
C SER A 319 -7.81 6.17 5.74
N PHE A 320 -6.56 6.08 6.21
CA PHE A 320 -6.24 6.32 7.63
C PHE A 320 -4.80 6.82 7.89
N PRO A 321 -4.60 7.68 8.91
CA PRO A 321 -3.27 8.11 9.37
C PRO A 321 -2.47 6.93 9.97
N VAL A 322 -1.15 7.00 9.87
CA VAL A 322 -0.22 5.99 10.41
C VAL A 322 0.91 6.68 11.16
N VAL A 323 1.03 6.43 12.47
CA VAL A 323 2.17 6.94 13.24
C VAL A 323 3.42 6.11 12.93
N PHE A 324 4.50 6.79 12.54
CA PHE A 324 5.82 6.21 12.45
C PHE A 324 6.55 6.46 13.77
N ASP A 325 6.82 5.40 14.54
CA ASP A 325 7.49 5.43 15.85
C ASP A 325 9.01 5.31 15.66
N SER A 326 9.75 6.28 16.18
CA SER A 326 11.20 6.43 16.01
C SER A 326 11.99 5.38 16.81
N PRO A 327 13.13 4.90 16.29
CA PRO A 327 14.07 4.12 17.09
C PRO A 327 14.65 4.88 18.31
N ARG A 328 14.38 6.18 18.50
CA ARG A 328 14.72 7.02 19.66
C ARG A 328 14.54 6.32 21.02
N ASN A 329 13.44 5.59 21.18
CA ASN A 329 13.21 4.66 22.31
C ASN A 329 13.48 5.21 23.73
N ARG A 330 13.19 6.49 24.00
CA ARG A 330 13.47 7.09 25.32
C ARG A 330 12.32 6.82 26.31
N ARG A 331 11.65 7.85 26.84
CA ARG A 331 10.54 7.63 27.79
C ARG A 331 9.19 7.54 27.09
N LEU A 332 9.09 8.07 25.87
CA LEU A 332 7.87 8.10 25.06
C LEU A 332 7.58 6.81 24.29
N LYS A 333 8.51 5.84 24.26
CA LYS A 333 8.53 4.60 23.44
C LYS A 333 7.37 3.61 23.56
N TYR A 334 6.34 3.98 24.29
CA TYR A 334 5.09 3.23 24.40
C TYR A 334 3.87 4.09 24.06
N PHE A 335 4.03 5.40 23.88
CA PHE A 335 2.95 6.32 23.58
C PHE A 335 2.38 6.11 22.17
N PRO A 336 3.17 5.96 21.09
CA PRO A 336 2.62 5.68 19.76
C PRO A 336 1.84 4.34 19.77
N TYR A 337 2.45 3.27 20.28
CA TYR A 337 1.84 1.93 20.31
C TYR A 337 0.65 1.76 21.28
N LYS A 338 0.56 2.54 22.38
CA LYS A 338 -0.53 2.38 23.38
C LYS A 338 -1.60 3.45 23.34
N SER A 339 -1.24 4.67 22.95
CA SER A 339 -2.08 5.87 23.10
C SER A 339 -2.46 6.52 21.77
N ILE A 340 -1.78 6.17 20.66
CA ILE A 340 -2.13 6.60 19.30
C ILE A 340 -2.75 5.45 18.48
N LEU A 341 -2.13 4.26 18.48
CA LEU A 341 -2.67 3.06 17.82
C LEU A 341 -4.10 2.73 18.26
N GLY A 342 -5.03 2.64 17.31
CA GLY A 342 -6.45 2.31 17.52
C GLY A 342 -7.20 2.16 16.20
N PRO A 343 -8.54 2.12 16.23
CA PRO A 343 -9.38 2.13 15.03
C PRO A 343 -9.05 3.35 14.15
N ASP A 344 -8.88 3.14 12.84
CA ASP A 344 -8.48 4.19 11.89
C ASP A 344 -7.17 4.93 12.27
N PHE A 345 -6.25 4.29 13.01
CA PHE A 345 -4.94 4.88 13.32
C PHE A 345 -3.81 3.85 13.38
N GLY A 346 -3.07 3.74 12.27
CA GLY A 346 -2.02 2.74 12.08
C GLY A 346 -0.74 3.01 12.86
N TYR A 347 0.07 1.96 13.04
CA TYR A 347 1.38 2.00 13.67
C TYR A 347 2.45 1.33 12.82
N VAL A 348 3.60 1.99 12.64
CA VAL A 348 4.80 1.40 12.02
C VAL A 348 6.05 1.87 12.76
N THR A 349 7.09 1.03 12.79
CA THR A 349 8.41 1.39 13.35
C THR A 349 9.55 0.70 12.57
N ARG A 350 10.80 1.05 12.87
CA ARG A 350 12.01 0.36 12.38
C ARG A 350 13.06 0.28 13.49
N GLU A 351 13.19 -0.90 14.09
CA GLU A 351 14.19 -1.18 15.12
C GLU A 351 15.63 -1.16 14.54
N ILE A 352 16.59 -0.68 15.34
CA ILE A 352 18.01 -0.69 15.00
C ILE A 352 18.67 -1.91 15.69
N PRO A 353 19.15 -2.93 14.94
CA PRO A 353 19.54 -4.21 15.54
C PRO A 353 20.95 -4.25 16.16
N PHE A 354 21.87 -3.37 15.73
CA PHE A 354 23.30 -3.46 16.12
C PHE A 354 24.02 -2.11 16.34
N ALA A 355 23.48 -1.00 15.84
CA ALA A 355 24.08 0.33 16.02
C ALA A 355 23.45 1.04 17.23
N GLY A 356 24.19 1.94 17.88
CA GLY A 356 23.63 2.87 18.84
C GLY A 356 22.73 3.90 18.15
N VAL A 357 21.62 4.26 18.81
CA VAL A 357 20.73 5.34 18.36
C VAL A 357 21.47 6.68 18.44
N SER A 358 21.44 7.46 17.36
CA SER A 358 22.10 8.77 17.26
C SER A 358 21.15 9.93 17.61
N GLY A 359 21.68 11.16 17.69
CA GLY A 359 20.83 12.36 17.76
C GLY A 359 19.96 12.55 16.52
N LEU A 360 20.47 12.11 15.36
CA LEU A 360 19.85 12.23 14.04
C LEU A 360 18.76 11.18 13.75
N ASP A 361 18.48 10.28 14.71
CA ASP A 361 17.39 9.29 14.64
C ASP A 361 16.07 9.79 15.26
N SER A 362 16.12 10.85 16.06
CA SER A 362 14.96 11.64 16.45
C SER A 362 14.23 12.18 15.23
N PHE A 363 12.91 12.25 15.25
CA PHE A 363 12.12 12.76 14.12
C PHE A 363 11.98 14.30 14.08
N GLY A 364 12.61 15.03 15.02
CA GLY A 364 13.06 16.41 14.75
C GLY A 364 13.99 16.51 13.52
N ASN A 365 14.71 15.43 13.22
CA ASN A 365 15.56 15.29 12.05
C ASN A 365 14.84 14.74 10.79
N LEU A 366 13.49 14.73 10.78
CA LEU A 366 12.65 14.25 9.68
C LEU A 366 11.56 15.29 9.38
N ASP A 367 11.55 15.83 8.17
CA ASP A 367 10.57 16.83 7.70
C ASP A 367 10.17 16.52 6.25
N VAL A 368 9.21 17.25 5.68
CA VAL A 368 8.76 17.11 4.29
C VAL A 368 8.44 18.47 3.66
N SER A 369 9.00 18.73 2.47
CA SER A 369 8.67 19.93 1.71
C SER A 369 7.20 19.93 1.26
N PRO A 370 6.61 21.11 1.03
CA PRO A 370 5.43 21.24 0.18
C PRO A 370 5.64 20.62 -1.21
N PRO A 371 4.56 20.43 -2.00
CA PRO A 371 4.65 20.02 -3.40
C PRO A 371 5.55 20.97 -4.21
N VAL A 372 6.44 20.41 -5.03
CA VAL A 372 7.46 21.17 -5.78
C VAL A 372 7.72 20.57 -7.16
N THR A 373 8.08 21.41 -8.13
CA THR A 373 8.62 20.98 -9.43
C THR A 373 10.07 21.40 -9.54
N VAL A 374 10.95 20.46 -9.87
CA VAL A 374 12.40 20.65 -9.99
C VAL A 374 12.83 20.15 -11.36
N GLU A 375 13.42 21.03 -12.18
CA GLU A 375 13.95 20.71 -13.52
C GLU A 375 12.91 20.01 -14.44
N GLY A 376 11.63 20.41 -14.32
CA GLY A 376 10.51 19.82 -15.06
C GLY A 376 9.95 18.52 -14.49
N LYS A 377 10.55 17.97 -13.42
CA LYS A 377 9.99 16.84 -12.66
C LYS A 377 9.17 17.32 -11.48
N GLU A 378 7.89 16.98 -11.48
CA GLU A 378 6.96 17.25 -10.39
C GLU A 378 7.13 16.25 -9.22
N TYR A 379 6.97 16.75 -8.00
CA TYR A 379 6.86 15.98 -6.76
C TYR A 379 5.57 16.43 -6.05
N PRO A 380 4.40 15.86 -6.42
CA PRO A 380 3.09 16.38 -6.00
C PRO A 380 2.76 16.09 -4.53
N LEU A 381 3.50 15.18 -3.87
CA LEU A 381 3.45 14.95 -2.43
C LEU A 381 4.63 15.60 -1.68
N GLY A 382 5.38 16.48 -2.34
CA GLY A 382 6.60 17.07 -1.80
C GLY A 382 7.77 16.10 -1.72
N ARG A 383 8.80 16.45 -0.94
CA ARG A 383 10.00 15.65 -0.76
C ARG A 383 10.43 15.59 0.71
N ILE A 384 10.69 14.40 1.21
CA ILE A 384 11.23 14.17 2.56
C ILE A 384 12.60 14.82 2.69
N LEU A 385 12.84 15.48 3.80
CA LEU A 385 14.10 16.11 4.19
C LEU A 385 14.61 15.43 5.46
N ILE A 386 15.87 15.02 5.46
CA ILE A 386 16.51 14.38 6.62
C ILE A 386 17.92 14.95 6.82
N GLY A 387 18.30 15.26 8.04
CA GLY A 387 19.64 15.78 8.34
C GLY A 387 20.70 14.68 8.42
N SER A 388 21.91 15.03 8.01
CA SER A 388 23.05 14.15 7.80
C SER A 388 24.36 14.93 7.95
N SER A 389 25.48 14.22 7.85
CA SER A 389 26.84 14.75 7.85
C SER A 389 27.41 14.90 6.43
N PHE A 390 28.48 15.68 6.28
CA PHE A 390 29.15 15.82 4.99
C PHE A 390 29.65 14.46 4.47
N PRO A 391 29.50 14.14 3.16
CA PRO A 391 29.99 12.89 2.59
C PRO A 391 31.48 12.65 2.90
N LYS A 392 31.79 11.46 3.43
CA LYS A 392 33.14 11.03 3.86
C LYS A 392 33.74 11.75 5.09
N SER A 393 32.96 12.57 5.82
CA SER A 393 33.41 13.19 7.08
C SER A 393 33.57 12.19 8.23
N GLY A 394 32.75 11.12 8.26
CA GLY A 394 32.61 10.23 9.40
C GLY A 394 31.68 10.76 10.51
N GLY A 395 30.99 11.87 10.28
CA GLY A 395 29.98 12.43 11.18
C GLY A 395 28.70 11.59 11.26
N GLN A 396 27.71 12.07 12.02
CA GLN A 396 26.49 11.29 12.29
C GLN A 396 25.61 11.14 11.03
N GLN A 397 24.78 10.11 11.01
CA GLN A 397 23.71 9.92 10.02
C GLN A 397 22.56 9.17 10.68
N MET A 398 21.32 9.52 10.32
CA MET A 398 20.12 8.73 10.63
C MET A 398 20.34 7.26 10.23
N ALA A 399 19.80 6.33 11.01
CA ALA A 399 20.02 4.90 10.86
C ALA A 399 19.64 4.40 9.46
N LYS A 400 20.46 3.49 8.92
CA LYS A 400 20.29 2.98 7.56
C LYS A 400 18.90 2.39 7.35
N VAL A 401 18.36 1.67 8.34
CA VAL A 401 17.02 1.05 8.27
C VAL A 401 15.89 2.08 8.12
N VAL A 402 15.98 3.24 8.79
CA VAL A 402 15.01 4.33 8.65
C VAL A 402 15.15 4.99 7.28
N ARG A 403 16.38 5.31 6.86
CA ARG A 403 16.63 5.93 5.54
C ARG A 403 16.26 5.02 4.37
N ASP A 404 16.52 3.73 4.47
CA ASP A 404 16.13 2.72 3.48
C ASP A 404 14.60 2.65 3.37
N PHE A 405 13.90 2.56 4.51
CA PHE A 405 12.44 2.56 4.57
C PHE A 405 11.83 3.82 3.93
N LEU A 406 12.30 5.01 4.30
CA LEU A 406 11.84 6.29 3.72
C LEU A 406 12.09 6.36 2.21
N LYS A 407 13.23 5.83 1.72
CA LYS A 407 13.56 5.78 0.29
C LYS A 407 12.71 4.75 -0.47
N ALA A 408 12.38 3.62 0.14
CA ALA A 408 11.57 2.56 -0.46
C ALA A 408 10.10 2.97 -0.73
N GLN A 409 9.57 3.97 -0.01
CA GLN A 409 8.23 4.51 -0.27
C GLN A 409 8.14 5.25 -1.62
N GLN A 410 9.28 5.64 -2.22
CA GLN A 410 9.45 6.27 -3.54
C GLN A 410 8.80 7.66 -3.74
N VAL A 411 7.53 7.83 -3.37
CA VAL A 411 6.68 8.98 -3.76
C VAL A 411 7.13 10.35 -3.24
N GLN A 412 7.92 10.38 -2.16
CA GLN A 412 8.48 11.61 -1.57
C GLN A 412 10.04 11.61 -1.60
N ALA A 413 10.65 10.75 -2.41
CA ALA A 413 12.08 10.69 -2.78
C ALA A 413 13.03 11.55 -1.91
N PRO A 414 13.51 11.05 -0.76
CA PRO A 414 14.21 11.84 0.25
C PRO A 414 15.44 12.63 -0.23
N VAL A 415 15.74 13.73 0.47
CA VAL A 415 16.94 14.57 0.34
C VAL A 415 17.69 14.55 1.67
N GLU A 416 19.00 14.31 1.64
CA GLU A 416 19.87 14.44 2.81
C GLU A 416 20.44 15.87 2.88
N LEU A 417 20.20 16.57 3.99
CA LEU A 417 20.66 17.93 4.30
C LEU A 417 21.85 17.89 5.28
N TYR A 418 22.54 19.01 5.47
CA TYR A 418 23.62 19.10 6.46
C TYR A 418 23.11 19.69 7.80
N SER A 419 23.00 18.84 8.82
CA SER A 419 22.58 19.21 10.18
C SER A 419 23.65 18.92 11.24
N ASP A 420 24.63 18.07 10.95
CA ASP A 420 25.77 17.65 11.82
C ASP A 420 26.78 18.79 12.16
N TRP A 421 26.37 20.05 11.99
CA TRP A 421 27.03 21.25 12.55
C TRP A 421 26.32 21.79 13.80
N LEU A 422 25.06 21.41 14.03
CA LEU A 422 24.27 21.73 15.20
C LEU A 422 24.56 20.73 16.32
N TYR A 423 24.32 21.14 17.57
CA TYR A 423 24.58 20.29 18.74
C TYR A 423 23.52 19.20 18.92
N VAL A 424 22.26 19.48 18.56
CA VAL A 424 21.18 18.49 18.55
C VAL A 424 21.16 17.75 17.21
N GLY A 425 21.31 18.48 16.10
CA GLY A 425 21.63 17.93 14.78
C GLY A 425 20.41 17.69 13.91
N HIS A 426 19.34 18.46 14.10
CA HIS A 426 18.04 18.29 13.44
C HIS A 426 17.86 19.27 12.27
N VAL A 427 16.80 19.09 11.48
CA VAL A 427 16.50 19.98 10.33
C VAL A 427 15.56 21.11 10.71
N ASP A 428 14.64 20.87 11.64
CA ASP A 428 13.70 21.88 12.12
C ASP A 428 14.42 23.08 12.80
N GLU A 429 15.51 22.82 13.53
CA GLU A 429 16.42 23.83 14.11
C GLU A 429 16.75 25.01 13.15
N PHE A 430 16.77 24.79 11.83
CA PHE A 430 17.09 25.83 10.83
C PHE A 430 16.13 25.91 9.63
N LEU A 431 15.12 25.06 9.53
CA LEU A 431 14.24 24.94 8.36
C LEU A 431 12.80 24.66 8.76
N SER A 432 11.84 25.25 8.03
CA SER A 432 10.42 24.87 8.06
C SER A 432 9.67 25.59 6.92
N PHE A 433 8.40 25.24 6.73
CA PHE A 433 7.53 25.72 5.67
C PHE A 433 6.22 26.29 6.20
N VAL A 434 5.89 27.51 5.77
CA VAL A 434 4.60 28.16 6.04
C VAL A 434 3.74 28.19 4.77
N PRO A 435 2.44 27.85 4.82
CA PRO A 435 1.52 27.99 3.70
C PRO A 435 1.29 29.47 3.45
N THR A 436 1.52 29.90 2.22
CA THR A 436 1.75 31.30 1.88
C THR A 436 1.39 31.56 0.43
N SER A 437 1.25 32.83 0.05
CA SER A 437 1.55 33.25 -1.33
C SER A 437 3.08 33.26 -1.59
N ASP A 438 3.88 33.60 -0.57
CA ASP A 438 5.34 33.78 -0.57
C ASP A 438 5.96 33.38 0.82
N GLN A 439 7.10 32.66 0.90
CA GLN A 439 7.60 31.90 2.10
C GLN A 439 8.17 32.76 3.30
N LYS A 440 8.62 32.29 4.49
CA LYS A 440 9.22 31.00 4.99
C LYS A 440 9.40 30.98 6.56
N VAL A 441 10.00 29.91 7.15
CA VAL A 441 10.68 29.76 8.50
C VAL A 441 9.87 29.04 9.64
N ASN A 442 10.60 28.49 10.65
CA ASN A 442 10.15 27.60 11.75
C ASN A 442 9.27 28.27 12.83
N MET A 443 8.16 27.58 13.11
CA MET A 443 7.09 27.86 14.06
C MET A 443 6.08 26.69 14.00
N VAL A 444 5.15 26.58 14.95
CA VAL A 444 3.98 25.69 14.78
C VAL A 444 3.00 26.32 13.79
N VAL A 445 2.70 25.61 12.71
CA VAL A 445 1.94 26.13 11.56
C VAL A 445 0.55 25.52 11.49
N LEU A 446 -0.47 26.28 11.92
CA LEU A 446 -1.88 25.85 11.85
C LEU A 446 -2.64 26.70 10.83
N GLY A 447 -2.47 26.35 9.55
CA GLY A 447 -2.98 27.12 8.42
C GLY A 447 -2.35 28.52 8.41
N LYS A 448 -3.17 29.56 8.62
CA LYS A 448 -2.70 30.96 8.68
C LYS A 448 -2.24 31.43 10.07
N TYR A 449 -2.34 30.59 11.11
CA TYR A 449 -1.92 30.92 12.46
C TYR A 449 -0.56 30.31 12.77
N LEU A 450 0.33 31.13 13.34
CA LEU A 450 1.74 30.79 13.55
C LEU A 450 2.06 30.85 15.06
N GLY A 451 2.34 29.70 15.68
CA GLY A 451 2.87 29.60 17.03
C GLY A 451 4.39 29.74 17.02
N ILE A 452 4.90 30.94 17.23
CA ILE A 452 6.33 31.30 17.07
C ILE A 452 6.99 31.36 18.46
N PRO A 453 8.20 30.81 18.66
CA PRO A 453 8.94 30.96 19.92
C PRO A 453 9.14 32.45 20.24
N LYS A 454 8.90 32.87 21.49
CA LYS A 454 9.05 34.27 21.88
C LYS A 454 10.54 34.60 22.01
N PRO A 455 11.13 35.48 21.17
CA PRO A 455 12.58 35.59 21.04
C PRO A 455 13.26 36.43 22.14
N PHE A 456 12.50 37.01 23.08
CA PHE A 456 12.98 37.88 24.17
C PHE A 456 14.03 38.94 23.79
N GLY A 457 13.95 39.43 22.54
CA GLY A 457 14.88 40.42 21.99
C GLY A 457 14.74 41.83 22.58
N PRO A 458 15.61 42.77 22.15
CA PRO A 458 15.65 44.12 22.71
C PRO A 458 14.30 44.85 22.64
N ILE A 459 13.91 45.47 23.75
CA ILE A 459 12.70 46.28 23.83
C ILE A 459 12.98 47.69 23.32
N ILE A 460 12.30 48.08 22.24
CA ILE A 460 12.37 49.42 21.63
C ILE A 460 10.94 49.97 21.60
N ASN A 461 10.74 51.19 22.12
CA ASN A 461 9.44 51.87 22.19
C ASN A 461 8.29 51.06 22.87
N GLY A 462 8.62 50.04 23.66
CA GLY A 462 7.66 49.17 24.36
C GLY A 462 7.46 47.78 23.73
N SER A 463 7.95 47.58 22.50
CA SER A 463 7.86 46.31 21.76
C SER A 463 9.20 45.59 21.71
N CYS A 464 9.18 44.25 21.60
CA CYS A 464 10.37 43.49 21.19
C CYS A 464 10.63 43.70 19.69
N CYS A 465 11.78 44.27 19.34
CA CYS A 465 12.08 44.61 17.94
C CYS A 465 12.22 43.38 17.02
N LEU A 466 12.54 42.20 17.57
CA LEU A 466 12.56 40.94 16.83
C LEU A 466 11.14 40.44 16.53
N GLU A 467 10.20 40.57 17.48
CA GLU A 467 8.78 40.23 17.26
C GLU A 467 8.16 41.16 16.21
N GLU A 468 8.42 42.47 16.29
CA GLU A 468 7.99 43.42 15.26
C GLU A 468 8.64 43.13 13.90
N LYS A 469 9.93 42.74 13.86
CA LYS A 469 10.58 42.41 12.60
C LYS A 469 9.98 41.16 11.95
N VAL A 470 9.67 40.13 12.73
CA VAL A 470 8.98 38.92 12.24
C VAL A 470 7.56 39.25 11.76
N ARG A 471 6.78 40.04 12.51
CA ARG A 471 5.47 40.54 12.07
C ARG A 471 5.56 41.30 10.74
N SER A 472 6.53 42.22 10.60
CA SER A 472 6.74 43.00 9.39
C SER A 472 7.08 42.19 8.13
N LEU A 473 7.45 40.91 8.29
CA LEU A 473 7.75 40.00 7.19
C LEU A 473 6.58 39.05 6.90
N LEU A 474 5.84 38.61 7.93
CA LEU A 474 4.86 37.53 7.81
C LEU A 474 3.39 38.00 7.80
N GLU A 475 3.04 39.07 8.51
CA GLU A 475 1.66 39.60 8.51
C GLU A 475 1.19 40.14 7.14
N PRO A 476 2.06 40.76 6.31
CA PRO A 476 1.70 41.12 4.92
C PRO A 476 1.30 39.93 4.04
N LEU A 477 1.69 38.71 4.40
CA LEU A 477 1.34 37.46 3.70
C LEU A 477 -0.02 36.89 4.14
N GLY A 478 -0.77 37.61 5.00
CA GLY A 478 -2.04 37.16 5.56
C GLY A 478 -1.90 36.21 6.76
N LEU A 479 -0.69 36.06 7.31
CA LEU A 479 -0.39 35.18 8.44
C LEU A 479 -0.50 35.91 9.79
N TYR A 480 -0.80 35.16 10.85
CA TYR A 480 -1.05 35.70 12.18
C TYR A 480 0.02 35.21 13.16
N CYS A 481 1.01 36.06 13.43
CA CYS A 481 2.10 35.76 14.36
C CYS A 481 1.63 35.77 15.83
N ILE A 482 1.72 34.63 16.51
CA ILE A 482 1.41 34.46 17.93
C ILE A 482 2.68 33.99 18.62
N PHE A 483 3.35 34.90 19.36
CA PHE A 483 4.58 34.57 20.09
C PHE A 483 4.25 33.93 21.43
N ILE A 484 4.67 32.68 21.62
CA ILE A 484 4.39 31.88 22.82
C ILE A 484 5.68 31.76 23.66
N ASP A 485 5.52 31.86 24.98
CA ASP A 485 6.63 31.80 25.93
C ASP A 485 6.92 30.35 26.34
N ASP A 486 7.95 29.79 25.70
CA ASP A 486 8.45 28.43 25.88
C ASP A 486 9.83 28.39 26.59
N TYR A 487 10.38 29.55 26.95
CA TYR A 487 11.80 29.74 27.26
C TYR A 487 12.33 28.87 28.41
N LEU A 488 11.53 28.72 29.47
CA LEU A 488 11.90 27.93 30.65
C LEU A 488 11.67 26.42 30.48
N SER A 489 10.67 26.03 29.68
CA SER A 489 10.20 24.65 29.57
C SER A 489 10.74 23.91 28.34
N TYR A 490 11.20 24.63 27.32
CA TYR A 490 11.77 24.09 26.08
C TYR A 490 13.13 24.72 25.75
N HIS A 491 13.21 26.02 25.42
CA HIS A 491 14.45 26.67 24.91
C HIS A 491 15.70 26.40 25.75
N LYS A 492 15.60 26.52 27.08
CA LYS A 492 16.65 26.21 28.06
C LYS A 492 17.25 24.79 27.96
N LEU A 493 16.58 23.89 27.26
CA LEU A 493 16.91 22.48 27.12
C LEU A 493 17.27 22.11 25.67
N LEU A 494 17.55 23.12 24.83
CA LEU A 494 17.99 23.02 23.43
C LEU A 494 16.89 22.50 22.47
N GLY A 495 15.72 23.15 22.49
CA GLY A 495 14.66 22.94 21.51
C GLY A 495 13.51 23.92 21.74
N GLU A 496 12.76 24.24 20.69
CA GLU A 496 11.73 25.28 20.68
C GLU A 496 10.30 24.68 20.71
N ILE A 497 9.26 25.52 20.59
CA ILE A 497 7.85 25.09 20.48
C ILE A 497 7.68 23.85 19.58
N HIS A 498 8.16 23.89 18.34
CA HIS A 498 7.98 22.84 17.33
C HIS A 498 8.43 21.47 17.87
N CYS A 499 9.67 21.40 18.38
CA CYS A 499 10.27 20.22 19.01
C CYS A 499 9.45 19.67 20.20
N GLY A 500 8.62 20.51 20.82
CA GLY A 500 7.76 20.22 21.96
C GLY A 500 6.31 19.84 21.65
N THR A 501 5.90 19.78 20.37
CA THR A 501 4.49 19.61 19.94
C THR A 501 4.29 18.48 18.94
#